data_AF-A0A7V2XZX5-F1
#
_entry.id   AF-A0A7V2XZX5-F1
#
_cell.length_a   1.000
_cell.length_b   1.000
_cell.length_c   1.000
_cell.angle_alpha   90.00
_cell.angle_beta   90.00
_cell.angle_gamma   90.00
#
_symmetry.space_group_name_H-M   'P 1'
#
loop_
_entity.id
_entity.type
_entity.pdbx_description
1 polymer ?
#
loop_
_entity_poly.entity_id
_entity_poly.type
_entity_poly.pdbx_seq_one_letter_code
_entity_poly.pdbx_strand_id
1 'polypeptide(L)'
;ALSYLKRGISIIPLYSPQMINGRPPKAFTLELQKRLEENSRVQVPLPEREIKQKVLIDYCKKPLVSWTEYQKRLPTEEEVRGWFTTNPEANIGVITGKISNLVVFDLDSDEAQEYAGEEGGFPDTPRVKTGKGYHIYMKYPGFEVKNNVNKNLAIDIRGDGGFVVAPPSVHGSGRRYSWEPGYSLSEIDPAPCTPWMVDYLKNLATPKEKPDREGSVVKGDKPVVEHEDPDACIEIIRKGCRAGERNASAVRIIGHWFNSGMEEKEIWELARIWNEKRNNPPLSESELKKTFESVKKMDSRNKTPRIDVSTFLDDEKKVSKELAQGPIRVPFAGNNLVSLERTMNGGLAGGRLYIFGGIPSSGKTVLLNNIADNISLNGYPVLFFSYDDGRLELLNRSLARFTGHSIEDFNAGSIQHIEGVCNLSPVKNILAHKYVAEKLIPVEEWDDLVDQIRKKHKKGPVIIIDYLRKLRTKAKAQDERLRVDDIISRLTDLAKKNNIPVLAISELARDSYKSGQRLSMASFKESGTIEYEASWLGILAAVEEKNEGYEIKENWEKIIDHDGNIDLIVFKAKRGTGATGRIPLKLNKAKMTVTERRDTGSSGRPAPGARKSRFEREE
;
A
#
# COMPACT_ATOMS: atom_id res chain seq x y z
N ALA A 1 -2.98 -39.81 7.26
CA ALA A 1 -1.64 -39.28 7.57
C ALA A 1 -0.53 -40.23 7.13
N LEU A 2 -0.35 -41.39 7.77
CA LEU A 2 0.73 -42.34 7.45
C LEU A 2 0.82 -42.77 5.97
N SER A 3 -0.31 -42.91 5.29
CA SER A 3 -0.33 -43.20 3.85
C SER A 3 0.36 -42.12 3.01
N TYR A 4 0.24 -40.84 3.36
CA TYR A 4 0.98 -39.76 2.69
C TYR A 4 2.49 -39.87 2.96
N LEU A 5 2.87 -40.06 4.23
CA LEU A 5 4.27 -40.16 4.61
C LEU A 5 4.99 -41.33 3.91
N LYS A 6 4.33 -42.49 3.80
CA LYS A 6 4.87 -43.67 3.09
C LYS A 6 5.15 -43.42 1.61
N ARG A 7 4.56 -42.38 1.02
CA ARG A 7 4.81 -41.95 -0.36
C ARG A 7 5.82 -40.81 -0.46
N GLY A 8 6.55 -40.53 0.63
CA GLY A 8 7.54 -39.46 0.68
C GLY A 8 6.93 -38.05 0.73
N ILE A 9 5.68 -37.93 1.15
CA ILE A 9 4.99 -36.63 1.24
C ILE A 9 5.09 -36.12 2.68
N SER A 10 5.66 -34.92 2.84
CA SER A 10 5.74 -34.24 4.12
C SER A 10 4.38 -33.73 4.55
N ILE A 11 3.99 -34.03 5.80
CA ILE A 11 2.67 -33.69 6.34
C ILE A 11 2.76 -33.08 7.73
N ILE A 12 1.74 -32.32 8.11
CA ILE A 12 1.58 -31.71 9.43
C ILE A 12 0.12 -31.73 9.90
N PRO A 13 -0.13 -31.79 11.21
CA PRO A 13 -1.47 -31.67 11.78
C PRO A 13 -1.95 -30.20 11.75
N LEU A 14 -3.19 -29.98 11.31
CA LEU A 14 -3.87 -28.68 11.28
C LEU A 14 -5.11 -28.70 12.17
N TYR A 15 -5.54 -27.54 12.65
CA TYR A 15 -6.77 -27.44 13.44
C TYR A 15 -7.98 -27.86 12.61
N SER A 16 -8.94 -28.53 13.23
CA SER A 16 -10.20 -28.90 12.58
C SER A 16 -11.41 -28.21 13.22
N PRO A 17 -12.54 -28.15 12.50
CA PRO A 17 -13.79 -27.62 13.07
C PRO A 17 -14.21 -28.34 14.34
N GLN A 18 -14.05 -29.66 14.40
CA GLN A 18 -14.39 -30.51 15.54
C GLN A 18 -13.57 -30.12 16.78
N MET A 19 -12.26 -29.93 16.61
CA MET A 19 -11.38 -29.50 17.70
C MET A 19 -11.79 -28.13 18.27
N ILE A 20 -12.05 -27.17 17.37
CA ILE A 20 -12.39 -25.80 17.77
C ILE A 20 -13.78 -25.73 18.42
N ASN A 21 -14.75 -26.48 17.89
CA ASN A 21 -16.10 -26.50 18.43
C ASN A 21 -16.19 -27.25 19.77
N GLY A 22 -15.37 -28.30 19.97
CA GLY A 22 -15.34 -29.04 21.22
C GLY A 22 -14.61 -28.29 22.35
N ARG A 23 -13.38 -27.82 22.08
CA ARG A 23 -12.58 -27.08 23.06
C ARG A 23 -11.76 -25.99 22.36
N PRO A 24 -12.32 -24.78 22.18
CA PRO A 24 -11.65 -23.72 21.43
C PRO A 24 -10.35 -23.28 22.13
N PRO A 25 -9.22 -23.19 21.42
CA PRO A 25 -7.99 -22.64 21.97
C PRO A 25 -8.17 -21.18 22.42
N LYS A 26 -7.44 -20.75 23.46
CA LYS A 26 -7.47 -19.34 23.92
C LYS A 26 -7.20 -18.34 22.78
N ALA A 27 -6.27 -18.68 21.89
CA ALA A 27 -5.93 -17.85 20.73
C ALA A 27 -7.08 -17.74 19.71
N PHE A 28 -7.91 -18.77 19.56
CA PHE A 28 -9.12 -18.69 18.74
C PHE A 28 -10.15 -17.76 19.38
N THR A 29 -10.39 -17.90 20.69
CA THR A 29 -11.35 -17.06 21.42
C THR A 29 -10.95 -15.58 21.38
N LEU A 30 -9.67 -15.27 21.53
CA LEU A 30 -9.16 -13.90 21.47
C LEU A 30 -9.32 -13.29 20.06
N GLU A 31 -9.01 -14.06 19.01
CA GLU A 31 -9.20 -13.61 17.63
C GLU A 31 -10.69 -13.39 17.32
N LEU A 32 -11.57 -14.27 17.80
CA LEU A 32 -13.01 -14.12 17.64
C LEU A 32 -13.54 -12.86 18.35
N GLN A 33 -13.14 -12.62 19.60
CA GLN A 33 -13.51 -11.41 20.33
C GLN A 33 -13.06 -10.15 19.59
N LYS A 34 -11.81 -10.12 19.13
CA LYS A 34 -11.27 -9.01 18.36
C LYS A 34 -12.09 -8.74 17.09
N ARG A 35 -12.41 -9.79 16.31
CA ARG A 35 -13.21 -9.66 15.07
C ARG A 35 -14.65 -9.21 15.34
N LEU A 36 -15.24 -9.62 16.46
CA LEU A 36 -16.57 -9.16 16.89
C LEU A 36 -16.55 -7.67 17.30
N GLU A 37 -15.51 -7.23 18.02
CA GLU A 37 -15.30 -5.81 18.36
C GLU A 37 -15.05 -4.93 17.14
N GLU A 38 -14.31 -5.43 16.14
CA GLU A 38 -14.12 -4.72 14.87
C GLU A 38 -15.45 -4.60 14.11
N ASN A 39 -16.25 -5.66 14.09
CA ASN A 39 -17.53 -5.68 13.41
C ASN A 39 -18.60 -4.79 14.09
N SER A 40 -18.56 -4.62 15.41
CA SER A 40 -19.50 -3.71 16.09
C SER A 40 -19.27 -2.24 15.76
N ARG A 41 -18.12 -1.90 15.16
CA ARG A 41 -17.72 -0.52 14.81
C ARG A 41 -18.01 -0.16 13.35
N VAL A 42 -18.48 -1.09 12.51
CA VAL A 42 -18.84 -0.80 11.11
C VAL A 42 -20.31 -0.37 10.99
N GLN A 43 -20.63 0.46 10.00
CA GLN A 43 -22.01 0.98 9.81
C GLN A 43 -23.07 -0.10 9.62
N VAL A 44 -22.70 -1.24 9.04
CA VAL A 44 -23.57 -2.40 8.84
C VAL A 44 -22.85 -3.64 9.37
N PRO A 45 -23.03 -4.01 10.64
CA PRO A 45 -22.38 -5.18 11.23
C PRO A 45 -22.88 -6.47 10.59
N LEU A 46 -21.96 -7.38 10.28
CA LEU A 46 -22.32 -8.74 9.90
C LEU A 46 -22.89 -9.50 11.12
N PRO A 47 -23.78 -10.48 10.91
CA PRO A 47 -24.24 -11.36 11.98
C PRO A 47 -23.06 -12.08 12.66
N GLU A 48 -23.09 -12.21 14.00
CA GLU A 48 -22.02 -12.87 14.76
C GLU A 48 -21.70 -14.28 14.25
N ARG A 49 -22.73 -15.02 13.82
CA ARG A 49 -22.58 -16.34 13.21
C ARG A 49 -21.65 -16.33 11.99
N GLU A 50 -21.71 -15.28 11.16
CA GLU A 50 -20.89 -15.16 9.95
C GLU A 50 -19.44 -14.83 10.30
N ILE A 51 -19.22 -14.02 11.34
CA ILE A 51 -17.88 -13.68 11.83
C ILE A 51 -17.26 -14.93 12.44
N LYS A 52 -17.99 -15.64 13.31
CA LYS A 52 -17.55 -16.91 13.88
C LYS A 52 -17.21 -17.91 12.79
N GLN A 53 -18.04 -18.01 11.74
CA GLN A 53 -17.80 -18.88 10.60
C GLN A 53 -16.53 -18.50 9.82
N LYS A 54 -16.28 -17.21 9.58
CA LYS A 54 -15.05 -16.72 8.92
C LYS A 54 -13.81 -17.01 9.76
N VAL A 55 -13.84 -16.69 11.05
CA VAL A 55 -12.72 -16.95 11.97
C VAL A 55 -12.45 -18.46 12.08
N LEU A 56 -13.50 -19.29 12.11
CA LEU A 56 -13.37 -20.75 12.08
C LEU A 56 -12.68 -21.24 10.80
N ILE A 57 -13.08 -20.74 9.64
CA ILE A 57 -12.47 -21.08 8.34
C ILE A 57 -10.98 -20.73 8.31
N ASP A 58 -10.62 -19.54 8.78
CA ASP A 58 -9.22 -19.09 8.80
C ASP A 58 -8.39 -19.91 9.81
N TYR A 59 -8.96 -20.23 10.97
CA TYR A 59 -8.23 -20.91 12.04
C TYR A 59 -8.01 -22.41 11.75
N CYS A 60 -8.95 -23.09 11.08
CA CYS A 60 -8.79 -24.50 10.66
C CYS A 60 -7.64 -24.73 9.65
N LYS A 61 -7.05 -23.66 9.09
CA LYS A 61 -5.87 -23.76 8.22
C LYS A 61 -4.55 -23.62 8.99
N LYS A 62 -4.58 -23.40 10.31
CA LYS A 62 -3.37 -23.22 11.13
C LYS A 62 -2.79 -24.56 11.59
N PRO A 63 -1.45 -24.71 11.61
CA PRO A 63 -0.80 -25.93 12.09
C PRO A 63 -0.79 -26.03 13.62
N LEU A 64 -0.88 -27.25 14.14
CA LEU A 64 -0.79 -27.54 15.58
C LEU A 64 0.67 -27.53 16.07
N VAL A 65 1.61 -27.73 15.16
CA VAL A 65 3.05 -27.84 15.44
C VAL A 65 3.82 -26.82 14.60
N SER A 66 5.01 -26.45 15.05
CA SER A 66 5.93 -25.68 14.22
C SER A 66 6.29 -26.52 13.00
N TRP A 67 6.10 -25.96 11.80
CA TRP A 67 6.20 -26.74 10.56
C TRP A 67 7.41 -26.40 9.69
N THR A 68 8.18 -25.38 10.07
CA THR A 68 9.36 -24.90 9.33
C THR A 68 10.41 -25.98 9.13
N GLU A 69 10.58 -26.89 10.10
CA GLU A 69 11.51 -28.01 9.97
C GLU A 69 11.04 -29.04 8.93
N TYR A 70 9.73 -29.26 8.82
CA TYR A 70 9.15 -30.24 7.89
C TYR A 70 9.11 -29.74 6.43
N GLN A 71 9.55 -28.50 6.20
CA GLN A 71 9.89 -28.00 4.86
C GLN A 71 11.25 -28.50 4.37
N LYS A 72 12.12 -28.96 5.29
CA LYS A 72 13.50 -29.40 5.01
C LYS A 72 13.71 -30.89 5.20
N ARG A 73 12.91 -31.56 6.06
CA ARG A 73 12.94 -33.00 6.30
C ARG A 73 11.53 -33.58 6.31
N LEU A 74 11.39 -34.88 6.05
CA LEU A 74 10.12 -35.57 6.31
C LEU A 74 9.94 -35.78 7.82
N PRO A 75 8.70 -35.73 8.33
CA PRO A 75 8.42 -36.16 9.69
C PRO A 75 8.64 -37.67 9.83
N THR A 76 9.02 -38.14 11.01
CA THR A 76 9.13 -39.58 11.28
C THR A 76 7.74 -40.20 11.46
N GLU A 77 7.65 -41.53 11.30
CA GLU A 77 6.40 -42.25 11.56
C GLU A 77 5.94 -42.09 13.03
N GLU A 78 6.88 -42.02 13.97
CA GLU A 78 6.60 -41.77 15.39
C GLU A 78 6.03 -40.37 15.63
N GLU A 79 6.60 -39.34 15.02
CA GLU A 79 6.07 -37.96 15.09
C GLU A 79 4.64 -37.89 14.56
N VAL A 80 4.40 -38.48 13.38
CA VAL A 80 3.06 -38.51 12.77
C VAL A 80 2.08 -39.29 13.64
N ARG A 81 2.46 -40.45 14.18
CA ARG A 81 1.61 -41.22 15.09
C ARG A 81 1.29 -40.41 16.34
N GLY A 82 2.29 -39.78 16.96
CA GLY A 82 2.11 -38.94 18.13
C GLY A 82 1.08 -37.83 17.90
N TRP A 83 1.22 -37.07 16.80
CA TRP A 83 0.31 -35.96 16.50
C TRP A 83 -1.16 -36.38 16.38
N PHE A 84 -1.44 -37.44 15.62
CA PHE A 84 -2.80 -37.89 15.31
C PHE A 84 -3.37 -38.84 16.37
N THR A 85 -2.54 -39.44 17.23
CA THR A 85 -3.03 -40.11 18.45
C THR A 85 -3.45 -39.11 19.50
N THR A 86 -2.68 -38.03 19.71
CA THR A 86 -3.06 -36.95 20.63
C THR A 86 -4.24 -36.13 20.10
N ASN A 87 -4.33 -35.94 18.78
CA ASN A 87 -5.39 -35.16 18.14
C ASN A 87 -6.05 -35.96 16.98
N PRO A 88 -6.91 -36.94 17.29
CA PRO A 88 -7.53 -37.80 16.27
C PRO A 88 -8.35 -37.05 15.23
N GLU A 89 -8.95 -35.92 15.64
CA GLU A 89 -9.78 -35.07 14.80
C GLU A 89 -8.99 -34.03 14.01
N ALA A 90 -7.65 -34.01 14.09
CA ALA A 90 -6.84 -33.01 13.40
C ALA A 90 -6.96 -33.15 11.87
N ASN A 91 -6.98 -32.01 11.19
CA ASN A 91 -6.85 -31.96 9.74
C ASN A 91 -5.40 -32.28 9.32
N ILE A 92 -5.22 -32.63 8.05
CA ILE A 92 -3.93 -32.96 7.45
C ILE A 92 -3.52 -31.83 6.51
N GLY A 93 -2.36 -31.23 6.76
CA GLY A 93 -1.67 -30.36 5.82
C GLY A 93 -0.59 -31.14 5.07
N VAL A 94 -0.55 -31.04 3.75
CA VAL A 94 0.52 -31.56 2.89
C VAL A 94 1.44 -30.41 2.54
N ILE A 95 2.69 -30.47 2.97
CA ILE A 95 3.70 -29.47 2.62
C ILE A 95 4.10 -29.68 1.16
N THR A 96 4.02 -28.63 0.36
CA THR A 96 4.31 -28.64 -1.08
C THR A 96 5.76 -28.24 -1.36
N GLY A 97 6.18 -28.36 -2.62
CA GLY A 97 7.52 -28.07 -3.10
C GLY A 97 8.41 -29.30 -3.18
N LYS A 98 9.72 -29.04 -3.24
CA LYS A 98 10.76 -30.06 -3.44
C LYS A 98 10.69 -31.19 -2.41
N ILE A 99 10.35 -30.87 -1.16
CA ILE A 99 10.34 -31.82 -0.04
C ILE A 99 9.36 -32.98 -0.24
N SER A 100 8.20 -32.72 -0.85
CA SER A 100 7.18 -33.72 -1.14
C SER A 100 7.14 -34.11 -2.62
N ASN A 101 8.05 -33.57 -3.43
CA ASN A 101 8.05 -33.71 -4.89
C ASN A 101 6.70 -33.31 -5.54
N LEU A 102 6.04 -32.29 -4.99
CA LEU A 102 4.69 -31.87 -5.38
C LEU A 102 4.59 -30.36 -5.60
N VAL A 103 3.83 -29.94 -6.61
CA VAL A 103 3.30 -28.57 -6.77
C VAL A 103 1.79 -28.69 -6.90
N VAL A 104 1.04 -27.79 -6.26
CA VAL A 104 -0.43 -27.81 -6.34
C VAL A 104 -0.93 -26.54 -7.01
N PHE A 105 -1.76 -26.73 -8.03
CA PHE A 105 -2.56 -25.68 -8.66
C PHE A 105 -3.93 -25.66 -7.98
N ASP A 106 -4.20 -24.60 -7.24
CA ASP A 106 -5.46 -24.38 -6.54
C ASP A 106 -6.38 -23.52 -7.41
N LEU A 107 -7.36 -24.18 -8.03
CA LEU A 107 -8.32 -23.60 -8.95
C LEU A 107 -9.57 -23.23 -8.16
N ASP A 108 -9.62 -22.01 -7.64
CA ASP A 108 -10.67 -21.55 -6.72
C ASP A 108 -11.83 -20.80 -7.44
N SER A 109 -11.76 -20.67 -8.77
CA SER A 109 -12.76 -20.00 -9.60
C SER A 109 -13.03 -20.71 -10.94
N ASP A 110 -14.15 -20.37 -11.58
CA ASP A 110 -14.51 -20.94 -12.89
C ASP A 110 -13.54 -20.43 -13.98
N GLU A 111 -13.10 -19.16 -13.89
CA GLU A 111 -12.13 -18.57 -14.82
C GLU A 111 -10.76 -19.27 -14.77
N ALA A 112 -10.35 -19.73 -13.57
CA ALA A 112 -9.14 -20.52 -13.39
C ALA A 112 -9.22 -21.87 -14.12
N GLN A 113 -10.40 -22.50 -14.12
CA GLN A 113 -10.63 -23.78 -14.79
C GLN A 113 -10.72 -23.61 -16.31
N GLU A 114 -11.39 -22.55 -16.77
CA GLU A 114 -11.49 -22.20 -18.18
C GLU A 114 -10.11 -21.89 -18.77
N TYR A 115 -9.32 -21.02 -18.13
CA TYR A 115 -7.96 -20.69 -18.55
C TYR A 115 -7.08 -21.96 -18.65
N ALA A 116 -7.12 -22.81 -17.63
CA ALA A 116 -6.37 -24.06 -17.67
C ALA A 116 -6.83 -24.96 -18.83
N GLY A 117 -8.13 -24.99 -19.14
CA GLY A 117 -8.68 -25.72 -20.28
C GLY A 117 -8.18 -25.18 -21.63
N GLU A 118 -8.14 -23.85 -21.80
CA GLU A 118 -7.66 -23.19 -23.02
C GLU A 118 -6.17 -23.42 -23.29
N GLU A 119 -5.34 -23.47 -22.25
CA GLU A 119 -3.90 -23.75 -22.34
C GLU A 119 -3.58 -25.25 -22.58
N GLY A 120 -4.59 -26.13 -22.60
CA GLY A 120 -4.45 -27.56 -22.88
C GLY A 120 -4.81 -28.49 -21.71
N GLY A 121 -5.34 -27.96 -20.62
CA GLY A 121 -5.87 -28.70 -19.48
C GLY A 121 -4.81 -29.32 -18.57
N PHE A 122 -5.30 -30.07 -17.59
CA PHE A 122 -4.49 -30.92 -16.73
C PHE A 122 -4.54 -32.37 -17.20
N PRO A 123 -3.40 -33.10 -17.21
CA PRO A 123 -3.40 -34.53 -17.45
C PRO A 123 -4.09 -35.26 -16.28
N ASP A 124 -4.33 -36.55 -16.48
CA ASP A 124 -4.81 -37.41 -15.39
C ASP A 124 -3.78 -37.42 -14.25
N THR A 125 -4.18 -36.82 -13.13
CA THR A 125 -3.32 -36.56 -11.98
C THR A 125 -4.19 -36.45 -10.72
N PRO A 126 -3.64 -36.62 -9.50
CA PRO A 126 -4.45 -36.57 -8.29
C PRO A 126 -5.14 -35.22 -8.11
N ARG A 127 -6.42 -35.26 -7.79
CA ARG A 127 -7.24 -34.05 -7.64
C ARG A 127 -8.19 -34.14 -6.47
N VAL A 128 -8.25 -33.04 -5.72
CA VAL A 128 -9.10 -32.89 -4.54
C VAL A 128 -10.19 -31.90 -4.86
N LYS A 129 -11.44 -32.30 -4.68
CA LYS A 129 -12.57 -31.39 -4.78
C LYS A 129 -12.60 -30.49 -3.54
N THR A 130 -12.53 -29.18 -3.75
CA THR A 130 -12.58 -28.17 -2.69
C THR A 130 -14.00 -27.59 -2.57
N GLY A 131 -14.16 -26.59 -1.71
CA GLY A 131 -15.44 -25.89 -1.60
C GLY A 131 -15.82 -25.08 -2.86
N LYS A 132 -14.85 -24.66 -3.68
CA LYS A 132 -15.06 -23.75 -4.82
C LYS A 132 -14.45 -24.22 -6.14
N GLY A 133 -13.62 -25.27 -6.12
CA GLY A 133 -13.08 -25.88 -7.32
C GLY A 133 -12.20 -27.08 -6.99
N TYR A 134 -10.94 -27.06 -7.40
CA TYR A 134 -10.06 -28.23 -7.30
C TYR A 134 -8.63 -27.87 -6.90
N HIS A 135 -8.03 -28.69 -6.03
CA HIS A 135 -6.58 -28.76 -5.92
C HIS A 135 -6.08 -29.81 -6.91
N ILE A 136 -5.25 -29.41 -7.87
CA ILE A 136 -4.61 -30.32 -8.83
C ILE A 136 -3.16 -30.55 -8.42
N TYR A 137 -2.80 -31.80 -8.11
CA TYR A 137 -1.48 -32.16 -7.63
C TYR A 137 -0.60 -32.57 -8.81
N MET A 138 0.48 -31.83 -9.05
CA MET A 138 1.47 -32.09 -10.09
C MET A 138 2.81 -32.49 -9.46
N LYS A 139 3.61 -33.25 -10.19
CA LYS A 139 4.99 -33.56 -9.80
C LYS A 139 5.84 -32.29 -9.85
N TYR A 140 6.74 -32.14 -8.88
CA TYR A 140 7.62 -30.98 -8.81
C TYR A 140 8.49 -30.85 -10.08
N PRO A 141 8.56 -29.66 -10.72
CA PRO A 141 9.12 -29.52 -12.06
C PRO A 141 10.66 -29.42 -12.10
N GLY A 142 11.35 -29.60 -10.96
CA GLY A 142 12.81 -29.60 -10.88
C GLY A 142 13.47 -28.22 -10.71
N PHE A 143 12.70 -27.15 -10.55
CA PHE A 143 13.17 -25.80 -10.20
C PHE A 143 12.32 -25.22 -9.07
N GLU A 144 12.86 -24.20 -8.37
CA GLU A 144 12.16 -23.55 -7.25
C GLU A 144 10.84 -22.92 -7.68
N VAL A 145 9.75 -23.35 -7.06
CA VAL A 145 8.40 -22.84 -7.32
C VAL A 145 7.96 -22.05 -6.09
N LYS A 146 7.88 -20.73 -6.21
CA LYS A 146 7.41 -19.87 -5.12
C LYS A 146 5.90 -20.01 -4.95
N ASN A 147 5.43 -19.87 -3.71
CA ASN A 147 3.99 -19.67 -3.46
C ASN A 147 3.57 -18.32 -4.06
N ASN A 148 2.63 -18.35 -5.00
CA ASN A 148 2.20 -17.14 -5.69
C ASN A 148 0.72 -17.24 -6.08
N VAL A 149 0.03 -16.11 -6.01
CA VAL A 149 -1.38 -15.99 -6.42
C VAL A 149 -1.43 -15.09 -7.64
N ASN A 150 -1.89 -15.62 -8.77
CA ASN A 150 -2.24 -14.75 -9.88
C ASN A 150 -3.58 -14.08 -9.60
N LYS A 151 -3.56 -12.80 -9.22
CA LYS A 151 -4.76 -12.05 -8.84
C LYS A 151 -5.76 -11.85 -9.99
N ASN A 152 -5.32 -12.03 -11.24
CA ASN A 152 -6.18 -11.87 -12.43
C ASN A 152 -6.89 -13.16 -12.83
N LEU A 153 -6.24 -14.32 -12.63
CA LEU A 153 -6.76 -15.63 -13.04
C LEU A 153 -7.25 -16.49 -11.86
N ALA A 154 -7.04 -16.04 -10.62
CA ALA A 154 -7.41 -16.74 -9.39
C ALA A 154 -6.84 -18.18 -9.25
N ILE A 155 -5.81 -18.53 -10.02
CA ILE A 155 -5.00 -19.75 -9.82
C ILE A 155 -3.94 -19.46 -8.75
N ASP A 156 -4.06 -20.12 -7.60
CA ASP A 156 -3.08 -20.06 -6.51
C ASP A 156 -2.10 -21.24 -6.63
N ILE A 157 -0.81 -20.93 -6.64
CA ILE A 157 0.27 -21.89 -6.74
C ILE A 157 0.83 -22.17 -5.35
N ARG A 158 0.79 -23.45 -4.96
CA ARG A 158 1.41 -23.96 -3.73
C ARG A 158 2.65 -24.76 -4.09
N GLY A 159 3.81 -24.15 -3.87
CA GLY A 159 5.13 -24.69 -4.17
C GLY A 159 6.00 -24.78 -2.91
N ASP A 160 7.28 -24.44 -3.04
CA ASP A 160 8.27 -24.46 -1.98
C ASP A 160 7.87 -23.58 -0.80
N GLY A 161 7.98 -24.14 0.41
CA GLY A 161 7.64 -23.46 1.66
C GLY A 161 6.14 -23.17 1.82
N GLY A 162 5.27 -23.88 1.08
CA GLY A 162 3.81 -23.82 1.19
C GLY A 162 3.20 -25.14 1.67
N PHE A 163 1.90 -25.15 1.93
CA PHE A 163 1.14 -26.39 2.16
C PHE A 163 -0.32 -26.22 1.72
N VAL A 164 -0.98 -27.36 1.50
CA VAL A 164 -2.42 -27.45 1.24
C VAL A 164 -3.12 -28.33 2.26
N VAL A 165 -4.42 -28.11 2.48
CA VAL A 165 -5.24 -29.02 3.28
C VAL A 165 -5.62 -30.22 2.42
N ALA A 166 -5.37 -31.44 2.91
CA ALA A 166 -5.52 -32.68 2.16
C ALA A 166 -6.61 -33.60 2.73
N PRO A 167 -7.27 -34.44 1.92
CA PRO A 167 -8.24 -35.42 2.40
C PRO A 167 -7.68 -36.37 3.47
N PRO A 168 -8.49 -36.81 4.45
CA PRO A 168 -9.94 -36.64 4.59
C PRO A 168 -10.34 -35.42 5.46
N SER A 169 -9.55 -34.34 5.45
CA SER A 169 -9.79 -33.15 6.28
C SER A 169 -11.16 -32.50 6.07
N VAL A 170 -11.59 -31.72 7.07
CA VAL A 170 -12.85 -30.96 7.05
C VAL A 170 -12.56 -29.46 6.98
N HIS A 171 -13.11 -28.78 5.98
CA HIS A 171 -13.07 -27.32 5.87
C HIS A 171 -13.85 -26.65 7.01
N GLY A 172 -13.51 -25.41 7.37
CA GLY A 172 -14.22 -24.64 8.40
C GLY A 172 -15.73 -24.52 8.18
N SER A 173 -16.19 -24.61 6.93
CA SER A 173 -17.61 -24.61 6.57
C SER A 173 -18.33 -25.97 6.73
N GLY A 174 -17.62 -27.01 7.17
CA GLY A 174 -18.14 -28.37 7.31
C GLY A 174 -18.05 -29.25 6.06
N ARG A 175 -17.63 -28.71 4.90
CA ARG A 175 -17.38 -29.52 3.69
C ARG A 175 -16.12 -30.36 3.87
N ARG A 176 -16.14 -31.62 3.44
CA ARG A 176 -14.94 -32.48 3.44
C ARG A 176 -14.11 -32.25 2.19
N TYR A 177 -12.80 -32.21 2.36
CA TYR A 177 -11.87 -32.40 1.26
C TYR A 177 -11.91 -33.88 0.87
N SER A 178 -12.25 -34.16 -0.37
CA SER A 178 -12.33 -35.52 -0.92
C SER A 178 -11.56 -35.60 -2.22
N TRP A 179 -10.85 -36.71 -2.41
CA TRP A 179 -10.33 -37.07 -3.73
C TRP A 179 -11.49 -37.20 -4.71
N GLU A 180 -11.27 -36.77 -5.95
CA GLU A 180 -12.19 -37.15 -7.03
C GLU A 180 -12.10 -38.67 -7.24
N PRO A 181 -13.23 -39.39 -7.44
CA PRO A 181 -13.22 -40.84 -7.65
C PRO A 181 -12.25 -41.24 -8.76
N GLY A 182 -11.31 -42.14 -8.47
CA GLY A 182 -10.29 -42.59 -9.42
C GLY A 182 -9.03 -41.71 -9.51
N TYR A 183 -8.99 -40.58 -8.80
CA TYR A 183 -7.86 -39.65 -8.78
C TYR A 183 -7.30 -39.42 -7.38
N SER A 184 -7.40 -40.43 -6.51
CA SER A 184 -6.69 -40.36 -5.24
C SER A 184 -5.21 -40.58 -5.43
N LEU A 185 -4.42 -40.08 -4.48
CA LEU A 185 -3.00 -40.37 -4.41
C LEU A 185 -2.73 -41.90 -4.39
N SER A 186 -3.60 -42.73 -3.82
CA SER A 186 -3.42 -44.19 -3.87
C SER A 186 -3.66 -44.85 -5.24
N GLU A 187 -4.37 -44.17 -6.14
CA GLU A 187 -4.80 -44.71 -7.43
C GLU A 187 -3.93 -44.20 -8.59
N ILE A 188 -3.48 -42.95 -8.52
CA ILE A 188 -2.68 -42.31 -9.56
C ILE A 188 -1.49 -41.55 -8.97
N ASP A 189 -0.35 -41.61 -9.66
CA ASP A 189 0.83 -40.82 -9.32
C ASP A 189 0.70 -39.40 -9.87
N PRO A 190 1.24 -38.37 -9.20
CA PRO A 190 1.29 -37.01 -9.73
C PRO A 190 1.99 -36.96 -11.09
N ALA A 191 1.29 -36.45 -12.10
CA ALA A 191 1.81 -36.30 -13.44
C ALA A 191 2.88 -35.18 -13.50
N PRO A 192 3.84 -35.23 -14.43
CA PRO A 192 4.77 -34.12 -14.67
C PRO A 192 4.03 -32.87 -15.17
N CYS A 193 4.52 -31.68 -14.82
CA CYS A 193 4.00 -30.43 -15.38
C CYS A 193 4.17 -30.40 -16.91
N THR A 194 3.09 -30.08 -17.63
CA THR A 194 3.11 -29.87 -19.08
C THR A 194 3.85 -28.57 -19.44
N PRO A 195 4.20 -28.33 -20.73
CA PRO A 195 4.92 -27.12 -21.13
C PRO A 195 4.25 -25.82 -20.67
N TRP A 196 2.93 -25.69 -20.84
CA TRP A 196 2.19 -24.50 -20.42
C TRP A 196 2.29 -24.28 -18.91
N MET A 197 2.21 -25.36 -18.10
CA MET A 197 2.33 -25.28 -16.65
C MET A 197 3.73 -24.84 -16.24
N VAL A 198 4.77 -25.37 -16.88
CA VAL A 198 6.16 -24.97 -16.62
C VAL A 198 6.36 -23.49 -16.95
N ASP A 199 5.84 -23.04 -18.10
CA ASP A 199 5.93 -21.63 -18.51
C ASP A 199 5.13 -20.72 -17.58
N TYR A 200 3.94 -21.14 -17.17
CA TYR A 200 3.12 -20.44 -16.18
C TYR A 200 3.89 -20.27 -14.86
N LEU A 201 4.49 -21.34 -14.34
CA LEU A 201 5.27 -21.33 -13.09
C LEU A 201 6.53 -20.45 -13.21
N LYS A 202 7.20 -20.41 -14.37
CA LYS A 202 8.39 -19.57 -14.62
C LYS A 202 8.06 -18.10 -14.83
N ASN A 203 6.98 -17.80 -15.54
CA ASN A 203 6.52 -16.42 -15.79
C ASN A 203 5.96 -15.77 -14.51
N LEU A 204 5.51 -16.56 -13.53
CA LEU A 204 5.23 -16.09 -12.17
C LEU A 204 6.50 -15.78 -11.34
N ALA A 205 7.66 -16.31 -11.73
CA ALA A 205 8.92 -16.21 -10.99
C ALA A 205 9.84 -15.05 -11.44
N THR A 206 9.55 -14.38 -12.56
CA THR A 206 10.37 -13.30 -13.13
C THR A 206 9.61 -11.97 -13.18
N PRO A 207 10.09 -10.89 -12.55
CA PRO A 207 9.67 -9.53 -12.90
C PRO A 207 10.26 -9.22 -14.28
N LYS A 208 9.42 -9.02 -15.31
CA LYS A 208 9.92 -8.62 -16.63
C LYS A 208 10.38 -7.16 -16.59
N GLU A 209 11.69 -6.95 -16.58
CA GLU A 209 12.32 -5.80 -17.24
C GLU A 209 12.11 -5.92 -18.77
N LYS A 210 11.94 -4.77 -19.42
CA LYS A 210 11.80 -4.67 -20.89
C LYS A 210 13.17 -4.84 -21.55
N PRO A 211 13.31 -5.67 -22.61
CA PRO A 211 14.50 -5.62 -23.42
C PRO A 211 14.29 -4.81 -24.71
N ASP A 212 15.31 -4.00 -24.99
CA ASP A 212 15.52 -3.24 -26.22
C ASP A 212 15.68 -4.14 -27.45
N ARG A 213 15.32 -3.60 -28.62
CA ARG A 213 15.40 -4.25 -29.93
C ARG A 213 16.63 -3.79 -30.70
N GLU A 214 17.35 -4.75 -31.30
CA GLU A 214 18.09 -4.65 -32.58
C GLU A 214 18.34 -6.11 -33.04
N GLY A 215 17.57 -6.68 -33.98
CA GLY A 215 17.78 -6.73 -35.44
C GLY A 215 18.55 -8.01 -35.84
N SER A 216 18.20 -8.91 -36.76
CA SER A 216 17.18 -9.09 -37.82
C SER A 216 17.19 -10.62 -38.15
N VAL A 217 16.11 -11.32 -38.52
CA VAL A 217 15.56 -11.57 -39.88
C VAL A 217 14.22 -12.35 -39.69
N VAL A 218 13.03 -11.72 -39.85
CA VAL A 218 12.00 -11.86 -40.93
C VAL A 218 11.43 -13.31 -41.10
N LYS A 219 10.13 -13.65 -41.00
CA LYS A 219 8.83 -12.94 -41.05
C LYS A 219 7.74 -13.84 -40.42
N GLY A 220 6.81 -13.25 -39.68
CA GLY A 220 5.58 -13.86 -39.18
C GLY A 220 4.91 -12.84 -38.28
N ASP A 221 3.75 -12.34 -38.69
CA ASP A 221 3.16 -11.08 -38.23
C ASP A 221 2.93 -10.99 -36.71
N LYS A 222 2.93 -9.74 -36.22
CA LYS A 222 2.52 -9.35 -34.86
C LYS A 222 1.19 -10.05 -34.50
N PRO A 223 0.91 -10.42 -33.24
CA PRO A 223 -0.45 -10.28 -32.76
C PRO A 223 -0.74 -8.79 -32.78
N VAL A 224 -1.37 -8.39 -33.88
CA VAL A 224 -2.44 -7.41 -33.90
C VAL A 224 -3.26 -7.63 -32.62
N VAL A 225 -3.73 -6.56 -31.97
CA VAL A 225 -4.84 -6.69 -31.03
C VAL A 225 -5.86 -7.55 -31.76
N GLU A 226 -6.03 -8.82 -31.37
CA GLU A 226 -6.91 -9.71 -32.13
C GLU A 226 -8.28 -9.03 -32.09
N HIS A 227 -8.66 -8.49 -33.24
CA HIS A 227 -10.06 -8.36 -33.56
C HIS A 227 -10.63 -9.74 -33.29
N GLU A 228 -11.49 -9.86 -32.27
CA GLU A 228 -12.38 -11.01 -32.13
C GLU A 228 -12.85 -11.36 -33.53
N ASP A 229 -12.56 -12.58 -34.00
CA ASP A 229 -12.88 -13.00 -35.35
C ASP A 229 -14.34 -12.59 -35.65
N PRO A 230 -14.55 -11.54 -36.48
CA PRO A 230 -15.89 -11.02 -36.72
C PRO A 230 -16.76 -12.12 -37.32
N ASP A 231 -16.15 -13.03 -38.10
CA ASP A 231 -16.83 -14.13 -38.74
C ASP A 231 -17.33 -15.17 -37.73
N ALA A 232 -16.61 -15.39 -36.61
CA ALA A 232 -17.06 -16.29 -35.55
C ALA A 232 -18.25 -15.73 -34.75
N CYS A 233 -18.25 -14.43 -34.43
CA CYS A 233 -19.41 -13.78 -33.81
C CYS A 233 -20.60 -13.70 -34.78
N ILE A 234 -20.34 -13.41 -36.05
CA ILE A 234 -21.35 -13.41 -37.12
C ILE A 234 -21.96 -14.80 -37.31
N GLU A 235 -21.18 -15.87 -37.24
CA GLU A 235 -21.65 -17.26 -37.30
C GLU A 235 -22.58 -17.60 -36.12
N ILE A 236 -22.22 -17.20 -34.90
CA ILE A 236 -23.07 -17.36 -33.70
C ILE A 236 -24.38 -16.56 -33.85
N ILE A 237 -24.31 -15.34 -34.37
CA ILE A 237 -25.47 -14.49 -34.64
C ILE A 237 -26.39 -15.12 -35.71
N ARG A 238 -25.80 -15.72 -36.76
CA ARG A 238 -26.54 -16.34 -37.88
C ARG A 238 -27.17 -17.67 -37.53
N LYS A 239 -26.41 -18.58 -36.91
CA LYS A 239 -26.78 -20.00 -36.74
C LYS A 239 -27.30 -20.34 -35.35
N GLY A 240 -27.11 -19.47 -34.36
CA GLY A 240 -27.42 -19.76 -32.96
C GLY A 240 -26.43 -20.77 -32.36
N CYS A 241 -26.79 -21.35 -31.22
CA CYS A 241 -25.88 -22.17 -30.42
C CYS A 241 -26.40 -23.58 -30.16
N ARG A 242 -25.47 -24.52 -29.94
CA ARG A 242 -25.79 -25.87 -29.48
C ARG A 242 -26.30 -25.85 -28.03
N ALA A 243 -27.05 -26.88 -27.66
CA ALA A 243 -27.54 -27.04 -26.29
C ALA A 243 -26.35 -27.21 -25.33
N GLY A 244 -26.18 -26.28 -24.39
CA GLY A 244 -25.08 -26.26 -23.41
C GLY A 244 -24.11 -25.07 -23.57
N GLU A 245 -24.02 -24.47 -24.75
CA GLU A 245 -23.05 -23.39 -25.05
C GLU A 245 -23.67 -21.98 -25.05
N ARG A 246 -24.95 -21.87 -24.64
CA ARG A 246 -25.77 -20.66 -24.82
C ARG A 246 -25.27 -19.48 -23.99
N ASN A 247 -24.88 -19.71 -22.74
CA ASN A 247 -24.36 -18.65 -21.87
C ASN A 247 -23.00 -18.13 -22.37
N ALA A 248 -22.08 -19.03 -22.74
CA ALA A 248 -20.78 -18.66 -23.30
C ALA A 248 -20.93 -17.86 -24.61
N SER A 249 -21.88 -18.27 -25.46
CA SER A 249 -22.15 -17.57 -26.72
C SER A 249 -22.83 -16.23 -26.51
N ALA A 250 -23.75 -16.12 -25.54
CA ALA A 250 -24.34 -14.85 -25.13
C ALA A 250 -23.28 -13.89 -24.59
N VAL A 251 -22.33 -14.37 -23.76
CA VAL A 251 -21.19 -13.56 -23.30
C VAL A 251 -20.37 -13.03 -24.47
N ARG A 252 -20.05 -13.87 -25.45
CA ARG A 252 -19.24 -13.49 -26.62
C ARG A 252 -19.92 -12.43 -27.47
N ILE A 253 -21.17 -12.62 -27.88
CA ILE A 253 -21.86 -11.63 -28.74
C ILE A 253 -22.19 -10.34 -28.00
N ILE A 254 -22.56 -10.40 -26.72
CA ILE A 254 -22.83 -9.22 -25.89
C ILE A 254 -21.53 -8.44 -25.68
N GLY A 255 -20.42 -9.13 -25.39
CA GLY A 255 -19.08 -8.55 -25.28
C GLY A 255 -18.63 -7.88 -26.58
N HIS A 256 -18.83 -8.55 -27.72
CA HIS A 256 -18.54 -8.00 -29.04
C HIS A 256 -19.32 -6.71 -29.33
N TRP A 257 -20.61 -6.66 -28.99
CA TRP A 257 -21.42 -5.45 -29.19
C TRP A 257 -21.02 -4.30 -28.24
N PHE A 258 -20.64 -4.60 -26.99
CA PHE A 258 -20.04 -3.61 -26.09
C PHE A 258 -18.70 -3.09 -26.64
N ASN A 259 -17.84 -3.98 -27.14
CA ASN A 259 -16.56 -3.62 -27.76
C ASN A 259 -16.75 -2.77 -29.03
N SER A 260 -17.83 -2.99 -29.76
CA SER A 260 -18.22 -2.21 -30.94
C SER A 260 -18.80 -0.83 -30.61
N GLY A 261 -19.03 -0.53 -29.32
CA GLY A 261 -19.53 0.77 -28.86
C GLY A 261 -21.03 0.99 -29.03
N MET A 262 -21.82 -0.08 -29.17
CA MET A 262 -23.30 0.03 -29.23
C MET A 262 -23.90 0.48 -27.90
N GLU A 263 -25.09 1.09 -27.93
CA GLU A 263 -25.76 1.49 -26.70
C GLU A 263 -26.32 0.29 -25.93
N GLU A 264 -26.30 0.37 -24.59
CA GLU A 264 -26.76 -0.69 -23.69
C GLU A 264 -28.17 -1.22 -24.05
N LYS A 265 -29.09 -0.31 -24.40
CA LYS A 265 -30.46 -0.66 -24.78
C LYS A 265 -30.52 -1.46 -26.09
N GLU A 266 -29.66 -1.12 -27.04
CA GLU A 266 -29.57 -1.81 -28.33
C GLU A 266 -28.98 -3.21 -28.15
N ILE A 267 -27.91 -3.32 -27.36
CA ILE A 267 -27.27 -4.60 -27.03
C ILE A 267 -28.27 -5.56 -26.35
N TRP A 268 -29.07 -5.05 -25.41
CA TRP A 268 -30.09 -5.86 -24.73
C TRP A 268 -31.16 -6.39 -25.69
N GLU A 269 -31.71 -5.54 -26.56
CA GLU A 269 -32.73 -5.96 -27.52
C GLU A 269 -32.18 -6.94 -28.56
N LEU A 270 -30.93 -6.72 -29.03
CA LEU A 270 -30.26 -7.66 -29.92
C LEU A 270 -30.02 -9.02 -29.26
N ALA A 271 -29.62 -9.04 -27.99
CA ALA A 271 -29.43 -10.28 -27.23
C ALA A 271 -30.74 -11.06 -27.07
N ARG A 272 -31.85 -10.37 -26.80
CA ARG A 272 -33.20 -10.99 -26.70
C ARG A 272 -33.63 -11.60 -28.02
N ILE A 273 -33.57 -10.82 -29.11
CA ILE A 273 -33.96 -11.28 -30.44
C ILE A 273 -33.13 -12.49 -30.85
N TRP A 274 -31.82 -12.44 -30.66
CA TRP A 274 -30.93 -13.56 -30.95
C TRP A 274 -31.32 -14.81 -30.13
N ASN A 275 -31.53 -14.66 -28.83
CA ASN A 275 -31.87 -15.79 -27.96
C ASN A 275 -33.21 -16.43 -28.34
N GLU A 276 -34.24 -15.64 -28.63
CA GLU A 276 -35.57 -16.14 -29.01
C GLU A 276 -35.61 -16.76 -30.42
N LYS A 277 -34.88 -16.18 -31.38
CA LYS A 277 -34.97 -16.57 -32.80
C LYS A 277 -33.95 -17.62 -33.22
N ARG A 278 -32.84 -17.76 -32.50
CA ARG A 278 -31.70 -18.60 -32.92
C ARG A 278 -31.38 -19.75 -31.98
N ASN A 279 -31.87 -19.74 -30.74
CA ASN A 279 -31.61 -20.81 -29.78
C ASN A 279 -32.87 -21.64 -29.51
N ASN A 280 -32.74 -22.97 -29.47
CA ASN A 280 -33.83 -23.88 -29.15
C ASN A 280 -33.40 -24.97 -28.12
N PRO A 281 -33.98 -25.02 -26.91
CA PRO A 281 -34.84 -23.98 -26.33
C PRO A 281 -34.05 -22.68 -26.03
N PRO A 282 -34.70 -21.51 -26.05
CA PRO A 282 -34.09 -20.24 -25.67
C PRO A 282 -33.73 -20.22 -24.17
N LEU A 283 -32.75 -19.40 -23.78
CA LEU A 283 -32.52 -19.09 -22.36
C LEU A 283 -33.72 -18.36 -21.77
N SER A 284 -33.97 -18.54 -20.48
CA SER A 284 -34.96 -17.72 -19.79
C SER A 284 -34.52 -16.25 -19.78
N GLU A 285 -35.48 -15.32 -19.81
CA GLU A 285 -35.19 -13.88 -19.76
C GLU A 285 -34.34 -13.52 -18.53
N SER A 286 -34.54 -14.22 -17.41
CA SER A 286 -33.79 -14.04 -16.18
C SER A 286 -32.30 -14.44 -16.30
N GLU A 287 -31.99 -15.49 -17.06
CA GLU A 287 -30.62 -15.96 -17.27
C GLU A 287 -29.89 -15.09 -18.29
N LEU A 288 -30.58 -14.70 -19.37
CA LEU A 288 -30.04 -13.77 -20.35
C LEU A 288 -29.73 -12.42 -19.70
N LYS A 289 -30.62 -11.92 -18.83
CA LYS A 289 -30.41 -10.67 -18.09
C LYS A 289 -29.23 -10.76 -17.12
N LYS A 290 -29.05 -11.88 -16.41
CA LYS A 290 -27.87 -12.10 -15.55
C LYS A 290 -26.58 -12.07 -16.36
N THR A 291 -26.58 -12.69 -17.53
CA THR A 291 -25.43 -12.72 -18.45
C THR A 291 -25.10 -11.30 -18.93
N PHE A 292 -26.11 -10.57 -19.38
CA PHE A 292 -25.98 -9.18 -19.80
C PHE A 292 -25.39 -8.27 -18.71
N GLU A 293 -25.94 -8.32 -17.49
CA GLU A 293 -25.44 -7.54 -16.34
C GLU A 293 -24.01 -7.94 -15.95
N SER A 294 -23.66 -9.22 -16.09
CA SER A 294 -22.30 -9.71 -15.84
C SER A 294 -21.30 -9.10 -16.84
N VAL A 295 -21.61 -9.14 -18.14
CA VAL A 295 -20.75 -8.57 -19.19
C VAL A 295 -20.64 -7.04 -19.05
N LYS A 296 -21.74 -6.35 -18.75
CA LYS A 296 -21.76 -4.90 -18.46
C LYS A 296 -20.82 -4.55 -17.28
N LYS A 297 -20.83 -5.37 -16.23
CA LYS A 297 -19.95 -5.19 -15.06
C LYS A 297 -18.47 -5.47 -15.38
N MET A 298 -18.20 -6.35 -16.34
CA MET A 298 -16.84 -6.61 -16.84
C MET A 298 -16.33 -5.46 -17.73
N ASP A 299 -17.15 -4.96 -18.66
CA ASP A 299 -16.81 -3.81 -19.53
C ASP A 299 -16.48 -2.56 -18.70
N SER A 300 -17.28 -2.27 -17.67
CA SER A 300 -17.04 -1.14 -16.76
C SER A 300 -15.76 -1.28 -15.92
N ARG A 301 -15.23 -2.49 -15.71
CA ARG A 301 -13.99 -2.75 -14.96
C ARG A 301 -12.74 -2.79 -15.86
N ASN A 302 -12.89 -3.21 -17.12
CA ASN A 302 -11.79 -3.36 -18.09
C ASN A 302 -11.53 -2.13 -18.95
N LYS A 303 -12.32 -1.05 -18.82
CA LYS A 303 -11.94 0.24 -19.40
C LYS A 303 -10.67 0.74 -18.71
N THR A 304 -9.53 0.57 -19.39
CA THR A 304 -8.49 1.61 -19.33
C THR A 304 -9.25 2.89 -19.67
N PRO A 305 -9.33 3.90 -18.80
CA PRO A 305 -10.08 5.10 -19.13
C PRO A 305 -9.50 5.60 -20.44
N ARG A 306 -10.29 5.55 -21.52
CA ARG A 306 -9.90 6.17 -22.78
C ARG A 306 -9.52 7.59 -22.39
N ILE A 307 -8.30 8.00 -22.76
CA ILE A 307 -7.85 9.35 -22.50
C ILE A 307 -8.77 10.25 -23.31
N ASP A 308 -9.80 10.75 -22.65
CA ASP A 308 -10.70 11.72 -23.22
C ASP A 308 -10.00 13.07 -23.10
N VAL A 309 -9.37 13.49 -24.19
CA VAL A 309 -8.62 14.75 -24.28
C VAL A 309 -9.50 15.95 -23.95
N SER A 310 -10.83 15.83 -24.08
CA SER A 310 -11.75 16.89 -23.65
C SER A 310 -11.73 17.13 -22.14
N THR A 311 -11.36 16.12 -21.33
CA THR A 311 -11.16 16.28 -19.87
C THR A 311 -9.94 17.12 -19.50
N PHE A 312 -9.05 17.37 -20.47
CA PHE A 312 -7.90 18.27 -20.29
C PHE A 312 -8.27 19.72 -20.55
N LEU A 313 -9.40 19.97 -21.21
CA LEU A 313 -9.93 21.30 -21.37
C LEU A 313 -10.57 21.75 -20.07
N ASP A 314 -10.23 22.96 -19.67
CA ASP A 314 -10.83 23.59 -18.53
C ASP A 314 -12.25 24.07 -18.87
N ASP A 315 -13.15 23.86 -17.91
CA ASP A 315 -14.50 24.43 -17.94
C ASP A 315 -14.50 25.76 -17.17
N GLU A 316 -15.11 26.80 -17.74
CA GLU A 316 -15.14 28.14 -17.15
C GLU A 316 -15.65 28.15 -15.70
N LYS A 317 -16.68 27.35 -15.39
CA LYS A 317 -17.24 27.27 -14.03
C LYS A 317 -16.28 26.56 -13.09
N LYS A 318 -15.59 25.52 -13.57
CA LYS A 318 -14.56 24.80 -12.81
C LYS A 318 -13.38 25.72 -12.49
N VAL A 319 -12.83 26.42 -13.47
CA VAL A 319 -11.72 27.36 -13.29
C VAL A 319 -12.11 28.51 -12.37
N SER A 320 -13.29 29.10 -12.58
CA SER A 320 -13.79 30.19 -11.73
C SER A 320 -13.91 29.76 -10.28
N LYS A 321 -14.38 28.53 -10.02
CA LYS A 321 -14.46 27.97 -8.67
C LYS A 321 -13.08 27.70 -8.06
N GLU A 322 -12.13 27.17 -8.83
CA GLU A 322 -10.77 26.90 -8.35
C GLU A 322 -10.00 28.20 -8.05
N LEU A 323 -10.09 29.20 -8.94
CA LEU A 323 -9.48 30.52 -8.72
C LEU A 323 -10.10 31.26 -7.54
N ALA A 324 -11.42 31.17 -7.35
CA ALA A 324 -12.11 31.78 -6.20
C ALA A 324 -11.71 31.16 -4.85
N GLN A 325 -11.36 29.87 -4.82
CA GLN A 325 -10.87 29.21 -3.61
C GLN A 325 -9.42 29.60 -3.27
N GLY A 326 -8.68 30.13 -4.24
CA GLY A 326 -7.29 30.52 -4.09
C GLY A 326 -6.34 29.33 -3.88
N PRO A 327 -5.02 29.55 -3.96
CA PRO A 327 -4.05 28.49 -3.73
C PRO A 327 -4.10 28.04 -2.26
N ILE A 328 -4.05 26.72 -2.04
CA ILE A 328 -3.94 26.16 -0.68
C ILE A 328 -2.65 26.68 -0.05
N ARG A 329 -2.80 27.38 1.08
CA ARG A 329 -1.70 27.91 1.88
C ARG A 329 -1.99 27.70 3.35
N VAL A 330 -1.26 26.76 3.96
CA VAL A 330 -1.50 26.33 5.34
C VAL A 330 -0.61 27.15 6.29
N PRO A 331 -1.20 27.93 7.23
CA PRO A 331 -0.43 28.66 8.23
C PRO A 331 0.12 27.72 9.30
N PHE A 332 1.33 28.02 9.77
CA PHE A 332 2.08 27.26 10.76
C PHE A 332 2.88 28.12 11.77
N ALA A 333 2.89 29.44 11.61
CA ALA A 333 3.72 30.34 12.42
C ALA A 333 3.47 30.23 13.93
N GLY A 334 2.19 30.19 14.31
CA GLY A 334 1.79 30.55 15.68
C GLY A 334 2.39 31.90 16.08
N ASN A 335 2.78 32.04 17.35
CA ASN A 335 3.46 33.24 17.83
C ASN A 335 5.00 33.19 17.68
N ASN A 336 5.54 32.02 17.33
CA ASN A 336 6.97 31.74 17.50
C ASN A 336 7.76 31.70 16.19
N LEU A 337 7.07 31.50 15.05
CA LEU A 337 7.68 31.24 13.73
C LEU A 337 7.12 32.18 12.63
N VAL A 338 6.79 33.42 12.98
CA VAL A 338 6.13 34.40 12.10
C VAL A 338 7.02 34.82 10.92
N SER A 339 8.29 35.13 11.19
CA SER A 339 9.28 35.42 10.15
C SER A 339 9.57 34.21 9.27
N LEU A 340 9.61 33.00 9.83
CA LEU A 340 9.76 31.77 9.05
C LEU A 340 8.59 31.59 8.07
N GLU A 341 7.35 31.68 8.55
CA GLU A 341 6.17 31.60 7.70
C GLU A 341 6.17 32.69 6.62
N ARG A 342 6.48 33.93 6.97
CA ARG A 342 6.60 35.04 6.01
C ARG A 342 7.63 34.74 4.93
N THR A 343 8.80 34.22 5.32
CA THR A 343 9.87 33.85 4.38
C THR A 343 9.45 32.68 3.49
N MET A 344 8.59 31.79 4.00
CA MET A 344 7.91 30.74 3.24
C MET A 344 6.65 31.24 2.52
N ASN A 345 6.64 32.52 2.12
CA ASN A 345 5.56 33.16 1.36
C ASN A 345 4.21 33.19 2.10
N GLY A 346 4.21 33.21 3.43
CA GLY A 346 2.98 33.27 4.23
C GLY A 346 2.32 31.90 4.48
N GLY A 347 3.05 30.79 4.33
CA GLY A 347 2.56 29.46 4.71
C GLY A 347 2.98 28.35 3.76
N LEU A 348 2.59 27.12 4.10
CA LEU A 348 2.90 25.94 3.31
C LEU A 348 1.92 25.83 2.13
N ALA A 349 2.44 26.04 0.93
CA ALA A 349 1.67 25.83 -0.30
C ALA A 349 1.35 24.34 -0.53
N GLY A 350 0.11 24.04 -0.94
CA GLY A 350 -0.31 22.72 -1.41
C GLY A 350 0.43 22.28 -2.68
N GLY A 351 0.55 20.97 -2.89
CA GLY A 351 1.25 20.43 -4.06
C GLY A 351 2.77 20.48 -3.96
N ARG A 352 3.32 20.72 -2.77
CA ARG A 352 4.76 20.96 -2.56
C ARG A 352 5.35 20.02 -1.52
N LEU A 353 6.57 19.58 -1.81
CA LEU A 353 7.44 18.82 -0.92
C LEU A 353 8.48 19.75 -0.26
N TYR A 354 8.49 19.80 1.07
CA TYR A 354 9.41 20.57 1.90
C TYR A 354 10.34 19.61 2.64
N ILE A 355 11.63 19.71 2.39
CA ILE A 355 12.62 18.83 3.01
C ILE A 355 13.42 19.61 4.06
N PHE A 356 13.43 19.06 5.28
CA PHE A 356 14.20 19.57 6.40
C PHE A 356 15.36 18.62 6.69
N GLY A 357 16.56 19.15 6.56
CA GLY A 357 17.79 18.53 7.05
C GLY A 357 18.22 19.13 8.37
N GLY A 358 19.28 18.55 8.93
CA GLY A 358 19.90 19.12 10.12
C GLY A 358 20.82 18.14 10.81
N ILE A 359 21.81 18.71 11.48
CA ILE A 359 22.78 17.95 12.27
C ILE A 359 22.09 17.17 13.39
N PRO A 360 22.70 16.11 13.96
CA PRO A 360 22.14 15.43 15.12
C PRO A 360 21.80 16.41 16.25
N SER A 361 20.74 16.14 17.00
CA SER A 361 20.33 16.97 18.16
C SER A 361 19.96 18.44 17.86
N SER A 362 19.84 18.83 16.58
CA SER A 362 19.43 20.19 16.16
C SER A 362 17.96 20.54 16.42
N GLY A 363 17.15 19.59 16.91
CA GLY A 363 15.73 19.84 17.17
C GLY A 363 14.83 19.78 15.94
N LYS A 364 15.20 19.05 14.87
CA LYS A 364 14.37 18.86 13.67
C LYS A 364 12.96 18.38 13.99
N THR A 365 12.83 17.33 14.80
CA THR A 365 11.55 16.79 15.24
C THR A 365 10.81 17.78 16.12
N VAL A 366 11.51 18.52 16.99
CA VAL A 366 10.90 19.57 17.83
C VAL A 366 10.30 20.67 16.96
N LEU A 367 11.03 21.15 15.94
CA LEU A 367 10.55 22.15 14.99
C LEU A 367 9.31 21.66 14.23
N LEU A 368 9.38 20.46 13.64
CA LEU A 368 8.26 19.90 12.88
C LEU A 368 7.05 19.60 13.76
N ASN A 369 7.26 19.18 15.01
CA ASN A 369 6.20 19.04 16.00
C ASN A 369 5.58 20.41 16.35
N ASN A 370 6.41 21.46 16.44
CA ASN A 370 5.95 22.84 16.68
C ASN A 370 5.05 23.32 15.53
N ILE A 371 5.50 23.10 14.30
CA ILE A 371 4.76 23.37 13.06
C ILE A 371 3.44 22.58 13.03
N ALA A 372 3.48 21.26 13.30
CA ALA A 372 2.30 20.38 13.30
C ALA A 372 1.20 20.88 14.24
N ASP A 373 1.57 21.23 15.46
CA ASP A 373 0.64 21.71 16.47
C ASP A 373 0.06 23.06 16.05
N ASN A 374 0.88 23.99 15.54
CA ASN A 374 0.40 25.30 15.09
C ASN A 374 -0.57 25.16 13.90
N ILE A 375 -0.31 24.23 12.97
CA ILE A 375 -1.24 23.89 11.87
C ILE A 375 -2.57 23.38 12.44
N SER A 376 -2.51 22.49 13.43
CA SER A 376 -3.68 21.93 14.10
C SER A 376 -4.50 23.02 14.82
N LEU A 377 -3.83 23.97 15.48
CA LEU A 377 -4.48 25.12 16.12
C LEU A 377 -5.23 26.02 15.12
N ASN A 378 -4.75 26.10 13.87
CA ASN A 378 -5.42 26.80 12.77
C ASN A 378 -6.55 25.97 12.12
N GLY A 379 -6.92 24.81 12.69
CA GLY A 379 -8.02 23.98 12.22
C GLY A 379 -7.72 23.27 10.90
N TYR A 380 -6.44 22.93 10.67
CA TYR A 380 -6.02 22.07 9.56
C TYR A 380 -5.58 20.71 10.11
N PRO A 381 -6.01 19.60 9.50
CA PRO A 381 -5.56 18.29 9.94
C PRO A 381 -4.09 18.06 9.59
N VAL A 382 -3.39 17.30 10.44
CA VAL A 382 -2.01 16.87 10.24
C VAL A 382 -1.94 15.36 10.31
N LEU A 383 -1.28 14.73 9.33
CA LEU A 383 -0.93 13.31 9.38
C LEU A 383 0.59 13.18 9.56
N PHE A 384 1.00 12.80 10.76
CA PHE A 384 2.38 12.72 11.19
C PHE A 384 2.84 11.26 11.22
N PHE A 385 3.75 10.88 10.33
CA PHE A 385 4.43 9.59 10.34
C PHE A 385 5.69 9.71 11.19
N SER A 386 5.66 9.13 12.39
CA SER A 386 6.76 9.16 13.33
C SER A 386 7.05 7.74 13.81
N TYR A 387 8.15 7.18 13.32
CA TYR A 387 8.51 5.79 13.57
C TYR A 387 9.53 5.62 14.70
N ASP A 388 10.25 6.69 15.05
CA ASP A 388 11.17 6.69 16.19
C ASP A 388 10.47 7.23 17.44
N ASP A 389 10.03 8.49 17.39
CA ASP A 389 9.27 9.10 18.48
C ASP A 389 7.80 8.67 18.34
N GLY A 390 7.35 7.71 19.12
CA GLY A 390 5.96 7.23 19.08
C GLY A 390 4.93 8.34 19.34
N ARG A 391 3.64 8.01 19.18
CA ARG A 391 2.50 8.93 19.37
C ARG A 391 2.52 9.58 20.76
N LEU A 392 2.79 8.80 21.80
CA LEU A 392 2.78 9.30 23.17
C LEU A 392 3.92 10.30 23.42
N GLU A 393 5.09 10.05 22.86
CA GLU A 393 6.24 10.93 23.01
C GLU A 393 6.02 12.27 22.30
N LEU A 394 5.53 12.25 21.04
CA LEU A 394 5.17 13.49 20.34
C LEU A 394 4.06 14.26 21.05
N LEU A 395 3.10 13.56 21.66
CA LEU A 395 2.05 14.18 22.46
C LEU A 395 2.64 14.87 23.69
N ASN A 396 3.51 14.20 24.47
CA ASN A 396 4.17 14.79 25.63
C ASN A 396 4.95 16.06 25.25
N ARG A 397 5.66 16.03 24.11
CA ARG A 397 6.35 17.23 23.59
C ARG A 397 5.37 18.36 23.26
N SER A 398 4.21 18.05 22.69
CA SER A 398 3.15 19.05 22.47
C SER A 398 2.61 19.60 23.80
N LEU A 399 2.36 18.75 24.80
CA LEU A 399 1.87 19.18 26.12
C LEU A 399 2.86 20.08 26.85
N ALA A 400 4.16 19.78 26.81
CA ALA A 400 5.21 20.61 27.40
C ALA A 400 5.18 22.07 26.91
N ARG A 401 4.75 22.31 25.66
CA ARG A 401 4.65 23.65 25.07
C ARG A 401 3.54 24.51 25.67
N PHE A 402 2.44 23.90 26.13
CA PHE A 402 1.23 24.63 26.56
C PHE A 402 1.04 24.66 28.08
N THR A 403 1.84 23.89 28.82
CA THR A 403 1.59 23.65 30.25
C THR A 403 2.61 24.30 31.19
N GLY A 404 3.73 24.78 30.65
CA GLY A 404 4.81 25.33 31.47
C GLY A 404 5.61 24.26 32.25
N HIS A 405 5.30 22.97 32.13
CA HIS A 405 6.12 21.87 32.62
C HIS A 405 7.30 21.59 31.68
N SER A 406 8.32 20.89 32.18
CA SER A 406 9.43 20.40 31.34
C SER A 406 9.05 19.07 30.68
N ILE A 407 9.73 18.68 29.61
CA ILE A 407 9.52 17.36 29.00
C ILE A 407 9.92 16.23 29.97
N GLU A 408 10.92 16.47 30.82
CA GLU A 408 11.38 15.54 31.83
C GLU A 408 10.26 15.21 32.83
N ASP A 409 9.43 16.21 33.19
CA ASP A 409 8.27 15.99 34.07
C ASP A 409 7.25 15.04 33.44
N PHE A 410 6.99 15.17 32.13
CA PHE A 410 6.10 14.26 31.40
C PHE A 410 6.70 12.86 31.28
N ASN A 411 8.01 12.77 31.00
CA ASN A 411 8.69 11.48 30.85
C ASN A 411 8.81 10.73 32.18
N ALA A 412 8.97 11.43 33.29
CA ALA A 412 8.99 10.86 34.65
C ALA A 412 7.59 10.51 35.18
N GLY A 413 6.53 10.95 34.50
CA GLY A 413 5.16 10.77 34.97
C GLY A 413 4.83 11.58 36.23
N SER A 414 5.56 12.68 36.49
CA SER A 414 5.39 13.50 37.70
C SER A 414 4.26 14.53 37.60
N ILE A 415 3.60 14.63 36.44
CA ILE A 415 2.52 15.57 36.18
C ILE A 415 1.26 15.18 36.95
N GLN A 416 0.92 15.96 37.96
CA GLN A 416 -0.35 15.85 38.66
C GLN A 416 -1.48 16.41 37.78
N HIS A 417 -2.67 15.81 37.84
CA HIS A 417 -3.88 16.25 37.11
C HIS A 417 -3.73 16.35 35.58
N ILE A 418 -3.16 15.32 34.94
CA ILE A 418 -3.00 15.24 33.47
C ILE A 418 -4.31 15.45 32.69
N GLU A 419 -5.45 15.08 33.26
CA GLU A 419 -6.77 15.32 32.66
C GLU A 419 -7.08 16.82 32.49
N GLY A 420 -6.64 17.66 33.44
CA GLY A 420 -6.78 19.12 33.35
C GLY A 420 -5.94 19.68 32.21
N VAL A 421 -4.72 19.18 32.04
CA VAL A 421 -3.82 19.51 30.93
C VAL A 421 -4.44 19.13 29.58
N CYS A 422 -4.97 17.91 29.46
CA CYS A 422 -5.67 17.45 28.25
C CYS A 422 -6.91 18.27 27.93
N ASN A 423 -7.49 18.93 28.94
CA ASN A 423 -8.68 19.75 28.79
C ASN A 423 -8.41 21.19 28.31
N LEU A 424 -7.15 21.61 28.23
CA LEU A 424 -6.79 22.93 27.68
C LEU A 424 -7.25 23.04 26.22
N SER A 425 -7.88 24.16 25.87
CA SER A 425 -8.38 24.44 24.51
C SER A 425 -7.36 24.17 23.38
N PRO A 426 -6.10 24.67 23.46
CA PRO A 426 -5.09 24.36 22.43
C PRO A 426 -4.80 22.85 22.32
N VAL A 427 -4.74 22.14 23.45
CA VAL A 427 -4.46 20.70 23.48
C VAL A 427 -5.62 19.91 22.88
N LYS A 428 -6.88 20.22 23.22
CA LYS A 428 -8.06 19.60 22.59
C LYS A 428 -8.05 19.77 21.08
N ASN A 429 -7.68 20.95 20.60
CA ASN A 429 -7.64 21.23 19.18
C ASN A 429 -6.55 20.41 18.47
N ILE A 430 -5.37 20.28 19.08
CA ILE A 430 -4.29 19.40 18.58
C ILE A 430 -4.76 17.94 18.55
N LEU A 431 -5.35 17.43 19.63
CA LEU A 431 -5.85 16.05 19.71
C LEU A 431 -6.93 15.74 18.65
N ALA A 432 -7.73 16.73 18.26
CA ALA A 432 -8.77 16.55 17.25
C ALA A 432 -8.25 16.53 15.81
N HIS A 433 -7.10 17.18 15.53
CA HIS A 433 -6.60 17.42 14.17
C HIS A 433 -5.28 16.71 13.85
N LYS A 434 -4.48 16.32 14.85
CA LYS A 434 -3.17 15.70 14.67
C LYS A 434 -3.26 14.18 14.79
N TYR A 435 -3.10 13.51 13.66
CA TYR A 435 -3.03 12.05 13.54
C TYR A 435 -1.57 11.62 13.57
N VAL A 436 -1.21 10.66 14.42
CA VAL A 436 0.15 10.11 14.46
C VAL A 436 0.12 8.64 14.08
N ALA A 437 0.87 8.28 13.05
CA ALA A 437 1.03 6.91 12.57
C ALA A 437 2.35 6.33 13.07
N GLU A 438 2.26 5.37 13.99
CA GLU A 438 3.41 4.64 14.57
C GLU A 438 3.71 3.35 13.79
N LYS A 439 2.71 2.83 13.07
CA LYS A 439 2.85 1.62 12.26
C LYS A 439 3.38 1.98 10.90
N LEU A 440 4.28 1.14 10.40
CA LEU A 440 4.82 1.26 9.06
C LEU A 440 3.74 0.98 8.03
N ILE A 441 3.35 2.02 7.27
CA ILE A 441 2.32 1.98 6.25
C ILE A 441 2.98 2.30 4.90
N PRO A 442 2.87 1.43 3.88
CA PRO A 442 3.42 1.69 2.56
C PRO A 442 2.87 2.99 1.96
N VAL A 443 3.73 3.77 1.28
CA VAL A 443 3.36 5.08 0.71
C VAL A 443 2.20 4.97 -0.28
N GLU A 444 2.05 3.84 -0.96
CA GLU A 444 0.97 3.57 -1.91
C GLU A 444 -0.43 3.51 -1.28
N GLU A 445 -0.52 3.41 0.05
CA GLU A 445 -1.80 3.40 0.79
C GLU A 445 -2.17 4.78 1.33
N TRP A 446 -1.33 5.79 1.12
CA TRP A 446 -1.52 7.10 1.77
C TRP A 446 -2.62 7.94 1.12
N ASP A 447 -2.95 7.72 -0.15
CA ASP A 447 -4.11 8.35 -0.80
C ASP A 447 -5.41 8.04 -0.02
N ASP A 448 -5.61 6.78 0.37
CA ASP A 448 -6.79 6.36 1.14
C ASP A 448 -6.84 7.04 2.52
N LEU A 449 -5.69 7.23 3.16
CA LEU A 449 -5.59 7.95 4.44
C LEU A 449 -5.92 9.44 4.28
N VAL A 450 -5.39 10.06 3.23
CA VAL A 450 -5.67 11.46 2.89
C VAL A 450 -7.17 11.66 2.66
N ASP A 451 -7.82 10.76 1.92
CA ASP A 451 -9.26 10.82 1.64
C ASP A 451 -10.11 10.64 2.90
N GLN A 452 -9.74 9.72 3.79
CA GLN A 452 -10.43 9.53 5.07
C GLN A 452 -10.38 10.80 5.93
N ILE A 453 -9.20 11.42 6.04
CA ILE A 453 -9.02 12.65 6.82
C ILE A 453 -9.76 13.82 6.15
N ARG A 454 -9.67 13.94 4.83
CA ARG A 454 -10.38 14.98 4.06
C ARG A 454 -11.89 14.87 4.22
N LYS A 455 -12.46 13.66 4.21
CA LYS A 455 -13.90 13.44 4.44
C LYS A 455 -14.36 13.94 5.79
N LYS A 456 -13.55 13.73 6.84
CA LYS A 456 -13.83 14.15 8.23
C LYS A 456 -13.70 15.66 8.43
N HIS A 457 -12.61 16.27 7.94
CA HIS A 457 -12.28 17.67 8.23
C HIS A 457 -12.65 18.65 7.13
N LYS A 458 -13.10 18.15 5.97
CA LYS A 458 -13.35 18.94 4.74
C LYS A 458 -12.13 19.71 4.24
N LYS A 459 -10.93 19.32 4.69
CA LYS A 459 -9.62 19.89 4.31
C LYS A 459 -8.62 18.74 4.13
N GLY A 460 -7.72 18.87 3.17
CA GLY A 460 -6.60 17.94 3.03
C GLY A 460 -5.63 18.08 4.20
N PRO A 461 -5.02 16.98 4.68
CA PRO A 461 -4.01 17.04 5.73
C PRO A 461 -2.69 17.61 5.23
N VAL A 462 -1.95 18.23 6.15
CA VAL A 462 -0.49 18.37 5.99
C VAL A 462 0.15 17.06 6.41
N ILE A 463 0.98 16.47 5.54
CA ILE A 463 1.73 15.26 5.87
C ILE A 463 3.09 15.65 6.42
N ILE A 464 3.49 15.05 7.54
CA ILE A 464 4.80 15.24 8.16
C ILE A 464 5.46 13.88 8.36
N ILE A 465 6.75 13.75 8.02
CA ILE A 465 7.48 12.47 8.01
C ILE A 465 8.79 12.62 8.79
N ASP A 466 8.94 11.79 9.82
CA ASP A 466 10.15 11.66 10.62
C ASP A 466 10.60 10.19 10.68
N TYR A 467 11.56 9.74 9.88
CA TYR A 467 12.27 10.40 8.77
C TYR A 467 12.21 9.55 7.48
N LEU A 468 12.57 10.13 6.34
CA LEU A 468 12.35 9.53 5.00
C LEU A 468 12.80 8.07 4.86
N ARG A 469 13.97 7.71 5.40
CA ARG A 469 14.52 6.34 5.24
C ARG A 469 13.70 5.26 5.96
N LYS A 470 12.88 5.62 6.95
CA LYS A 470 12.00 4.70 7.67
C LYS A 470 10.79 4.26 6.84
N LEU A 471 10.40 5.04 5.84
CA LEU A 471 9.30 4.71 4.94
C LEU A 471 9.57 3.42 4.17
N ARG A 472 8.52 2.79 3.63
CA ARG A 472 8.63 1.64 2.72
C ARG A 472 7.61 1.74 1.61
N THR A 473 7.88 0.98 0.56
CA THR A 473 7.02 0.74 -0.60
C THR A 473 6.56 -0.71 -0.57
N LYS A 474 5.47 -1.03 -1.27
CA LYS A 474 4.99 -2.42 -1.44
C LYS A 474 6.00 -3.27 -2.21
N ALA A 475 6.70 -2.65 -3.15
CA ALA A 475 7.81 -3.28 -3.86
C ALA A 475 9.01 -3.45 -2.91
N LYS A 476 9.57 -4.66 -2.84
CA LYS A 476 10.86 -4.92 -2.19
C LYS A 476 11.98 -4.52 -3.14
N ALA A 477 12.45 -3.28 -3.03
CA ALA A 477 13.70 -2.86 -3.66
C ALA A 477 14.89 -3.51 -2.93
N GLN A 478 15.86 -4.04 -3.68
CA GLN A 478 17.10 -4.61 -3.11
C GLN A 478 18.08 -3.50 -2.65
N ASP A 479 18.06 -2.34 -3.30
CA ASP A 479 18.90 -1.19 -2.96
C ASP A 479 18.12 -0.15 -2.13
N GLU A 480 18.69 0.25 -1.00
CA GLU A 480 18.12 1.29 -0.13
C GLU A 480 18.07 2.65 -0.81
N ARG A 481 19.05 3.01 -1.64
CA ARG A 481 19.11 4.31 -2.32
C ARG A 481 17.98 4.47 -3.32
N LEU A 482 17.85 3.52 -4.25
CA LEU A 482 16.78 3.50 -5.26
C LEU A 482 15.39 3.52 -4.61
N ARG A 483 15.25 2.83 -3.47
CA ARG A 483 14.02 2.85 -2.68
C ARG A 483 13.68 4.24 -2.16
N VAL A 484 14.66 4.97 -1.61
CA VAL A 484 14.41 6.33 -1.09
C VAL A 484 14.13 7.31 -2.23
N ASP A 485 14.80 7.15 -3.38
CA ASP A 485 14.52 7.96 -4.58
C ASP A 485 13.08 7.75 -5.09
N ASP A 486 12.62 6.51 -5.18
CA ASP A 486 11.23 6.17 -5.52
C ASP A 486 10.24 6.76 -4.49
N ILE A 487 10.56 6.68 -3.19
CA ILE A 487 9.74 7.29 -2.13
C ILE A 487 9.62 8.81 -2.30
N ILE A 488 10.72 9.52 -2.54
CA ILE A 488 10.69 10.98 -2.71
C ILE A 488 9.85 11.36 -3.94
N SER A 489 9.97 10.61 -5.03
CA SER A 489 9.17 10.81 -6.25
C SER A 489 7.68 10.61 -5.95
N ARG A 490 7.32 9.51 -5.29
CA ARG A 490 5.93 9.23 -4.87
C ARG A 490 5.37 10.27 -3.93
N LEU A 491 6.16 10.78 -2.98
CA LEU A 491 5.72 11.83 -2.07
C LEU A 491 5.44 13.14 -2.82
N THR A 492 6.22 13.45 -3.86
CA THR A 492 5.98 14.61 -4.71
C THR A 492 4.70 14.45 -5.53
N ASP A 493 4.47 13.27 -6.10
CA ASP A 493 3.24 12.97 -6.82
C ASP A 493 2.02 12.99 -5.90
N LEU A 494 2.13 12.41 -4.71
CA LEU A 494 1.09 12.44 -3.68
C LEU A 494 0.74 13.89 -3.31
N ALA A 495 1.75 14.73 -3.08
CA ALA A 495 1.55 16.15 -2.76
C ALA A 495 0.78 16.86 -3.87
N LYS A 496 1.24 16.73 -5.14
CA LYS A 496 0.64 17.37 -6.33
C LYS A 496 -0.78 16.87 -6.57
N LYS A 497 -0.97 15.56 -6.64
CA LYS A 497 -2.26 14.90 -6.89
C LYS A 497 -3.32 15.32 -5.89
N ASN A 498 -2.96 15.37 -4.61
CA ASN A 498 -3.90 15.73 -3.54
C ASN A 498 -3.95 17.23 -3.23
N ASN A 499 -3.10 18.03 -3.88
CA ASN A 499 -2.87 19.45 -3.60
C ASN A 499 -2.63 19.74 -2.10
N ILE A 500 -1.80 18.92 -1.45
CA ILE A 500 -1.48 19.05 -0.02
C ILE A 500 0.00 19.35 0.21
N PRO A 501 0.38 20.01 1.32
CA PRO A 501 1.78 20.13 1.71
C PRO A 501 2.32 18.83 2.31
N VAL A 502 3.53 18.45 1.93
CA VAL A 502 4.26 17.31 2.50
C VAL A 502 5.60 17.79 3.04
N LEU A 503 5.86 17.56 4.33
CA LEU A 503 7.11 17.91 5.01
C LEU A 503 7.83 16.62 5.39
N ALA A 504 9.13 16.54 5.15
CA ALA A 504 9.89 15.36 5.50
C ALA A 504 11.28 15.68 6.04
N ILE A 505 11.73 14.87 7.00
CA ILE A 505 13.10 14.92 7.49
C ILE A 505 13.99 14.02 6.63
N SER A 506 15.10 14.58 6.14
CA SER A 506 16.23 13.80 5.61
C SER A 506 17.46 13.97 6.51
N GLU A 507 18.25 12.92 6.61
CA GLU A 507 19.50 12.93 7.35
C GLU A 507 20.64 13.54 6.52
N LEU A 508 21.58 14.18 7.21
CA LEU A 508 22.83 14.63 6.59
C LEU A 508 23.86 13.50 6.57
N ALA A 509 24.75 13.51 5.57
CA ALA A 509 25.90 12.62 5.54
C ALA A 509 26.87 12.94 6.67
N ARG A 510 27.50 11.91 7.25
CA ARG A 510 28.35 12.05 8.45
C ARG A 510 29.50 13.04 8.27
N ASP A 511 30.12 13.04 7.11
CA ASP A 511 31.24 13.93 6.81
C ASP A 511 30.79 15.38 6.60
N SER A 512 29.52 15.60 6.25
CA SER A 512 28.96 16.90 5.94
C SER A 512 28.57 17.72 7.17
N TYR A 513 28.65 17.15 8.38
CA TYR A 513 28.34 17.86 9.62
C TYR A 513 29.49 17.98 10.63
N LYS A 514 30.73 17.77 10.19
CA LYS A 514 31.91 18.04 11.04
C LYS A 514 32.11 19.55 11.24
N SER A 515 32.77 19.92 12.33
CA SER A 515 33.16 21.31 12.62
C SER A 515 33.93 21.93 11.44
N GLY A 516 33.60 23.17 11.09
CA GLY A 516 34.17 23.88 9.95
C GLY A 516 33.69 23.41 8.57
N GLN A 517 32.82 22.41 8.49
CA GLN A 517 32.28 21.98 7.20
C GLN A 517 31.23 22.96 6.68
N ARG A 518 31.33 23.26 5.39
CA ARG A 518 30.38 24.10 4.67
C ARG A 518 29.11 23.32 4.37
N LEU A 519 27.96 23.90 4.73
CA LEU A 519 26.67 23.35 4.40
C LEU A 519 26.30 23.66 2.96
N SER A 520 25.71 22.66 2.29
CA SER A 520 25.19 22.78 0.94
C SER A 520 24.06 21.77 0.71
N MET A 521 23.45 21.80 -0.47
CA MET A 521 22.47 20.76 -0.87
C MET A 521 23.11 19.37 -0.96
N ALA A 522 24.42 19.29 -1.23
CA ALA A 522 25.16 18.02 -1.21
C ALA A 522 25.38 17.45 0.20
N SER A 523 25.04 18.20 1.25
CA SER A 523 25.16 17.72 2.64
C SER A 523 24.14 16.63 2.99
N PHE A 524 23.04 16.51 2.24
CA PHE A 524 22.03 15.47 2.42
C PHE A 524 22.54 14.10 1.95
N LYS A 525 22.14 13.01 2.63
CA LYS A 525 22.51 11.65 2.20
C LYS A 525 21.89 11.26 0.85
N GLU A 526 20.74 11.82 0.50
CA GLU A 526 20.00 11.56 -0.74
C GLU A 526 20.01 12.79 -1.67
N SER A 527 21.18 13.43 -1.81
CA SER A 527 21.32 14.77 -2.40
C SER A 527 20.72 14.93 -3.79
N GLY A 528 20.90 13.96 -4.71
CA GLY A 528 20.45 14.08 -6.10
C GLY A 528 18.93 14.23 -6.27
N THR A 529 18.16 13.24 -5.81
CA THR A 529 16.69 13.24 -5.96
C THR A 529 16.04 14.32 -5.11
N ILE A 530 16.54 14.56 -3.89
CA ILE A 530 16.07 15.66 -3.03
C ILE A 530 16.27 16.99 -3.73
N GLU A 531 17.44 17.22 -4.33
CA GLU A 531 17.73 18.47 -5.03
C GLU A 531 16.81 18.67 -6.24
N TYR A 532 16.39 17.63 -6.95
CA TYR A 532 15.47 17.79 -8.08
C TYR A 532 14.01 17.99 -7.64
N GLU A 533 13.50 17.07 -6.81
CA GLU A 533 12.08 16.96 -6.47
C GLU A 533 11.64 18.02 -5.44
N ALA A 534 12.44 18.25 -4.39
CA ALA A 534 12.05 19.13 -3.29
C ALA A 534 11.70 20.52 -3.81
N SER A 535 10.56 21.05 -3.36
CA SER A 535 10.14 22.41 -3.69
C SER A 535 10.79 23.43 -2.76
N TRP A 536 11.15 23.02 -1.55
CA TRP A 536 11.84 23.82 -0.57
C TRP A 536 12.81 22.93 0.21
N LEU A 537 14.02 23.43 0.49
CA LEU A 537 15.08 22.67 1.16
C LEU A 537 15.80 23.56 2.19
N GLY A 538 15.84 23.12 3.45
CA GLY A 538 16.56 23.82 4.50
C GLY A 538 17.26 22.90 5.48
N ILE A 539 18.37 23.36 6.08
CA ILE A 539 19.16 22.61 7.06
C ILE A 539 19.18 23.36 8.40
N LEU A 540 18.85 22.67 9.49
CA LEU A 540 19.04 23.18 10.86
C LEU A 540 20.44 22.85 11.38
N ALA A 541 21.23 23.89 11.68
CA ALA A 541 22.56 23.77 12.24
C ALA A 541 22.97 25.05 12.98
N ALA A 542 23.92 24.95 13.92
CA ALA A 542 24.58 26.15 14.45
C ALA A 542 25.74 26.53 13.53
N VAL A 543 25.59 27.65 12.83
CA VAL A 543 26.53 28.05 11.77
C VAL A 543 27.13 29.42 12.00
N GLU A 544 28.26 29.65 11.35
CA GLU A 544 28.85 30.96 11.11
C GLU A 544 28.82 31.29 9.62
N GLU A 545 28.62 32.56 9.31
CA GLU A 545 28.62 33.06 7.94
C GLU A 545 30.04 33.47 7.57
N LYS A 546 30.58 32.88 6.50
CA LYS A 546 31.86 33.22 5.88
C LYS A 546 31.63 33.72 4.46
N ASN A 547 32.66 34.31 3.85
CA ASN A 547 32.58 34.97 2.53
C ASN A 547 31.93 34.12 1.43
N GLU A 548 31.96 32.79 1.54
CA GLU A 548 31.37 31.89 0.54
C GLU A 548 30.16 31.08 1.02
N GLY A 549 29.69 31.21 2.26
CA GLY A 549 28.51 30.47 2.73
C GLY A 549 28.45 30.25 4.23
N TYR A 550 27.77 29.17 4.63
CA TYR A 550 27.55 28.83 6.03
C TYR A 550 28.36 27.61 6.44
N GLU A 551 29.21 27.76 7.44
CA GLU A 551 30.01 26.69 8.01
C GLU A 551 29.54 26.33 9.41
N ILE A 552 29.63 25.06 9.77
CA ILE A 552 29.24 24.58 11.11
C ILE A 552 30.25 25.09 12.14
N LYS A 553 29.75 25.75 13.18
CA LYS A 553 30.60 26.26 14.27
C LYS A 553 31.31 25.13 15.00
N GLU A 554 32.55 25.34 15.41
CA GLU A 554 33.35 24.30 16.07
C GLU A 554 32.72 23.76 17.36
N ASN A 555 32.05 24.63 18.11
CA ASN A 555 31.39 24.35 19.38
C ASN A 555 29.86 24.21 19.25
N TRP A 556 29.37 23.77 18.09
CA TRP A 556 27.93 23.71 17.79
C TRP A 556 27.12 22.93 18.84
N GLU A 557 27.65 21.82 19.38
CA GLU A 557 26.98 21.03 20.43
C GLU A 557 26.70 21.89 21.66
N LYS A 558 27.72 22.58 22.18
CA LYS A 558 27.62 23.45 23.35
C LYS A 558 26.68 24.63 23.09
N ILE A 559 26.73 25.23 21.90
CA ILE A 559 25.85 26.34 21.53
C ILE A 559 24.38 25.91 21.55
N ILE A 560 24.08 24.74 21.01
CA ILE A 560 22.70 24.22 20.98
C ILE A 560 22.26 23.78 22.38
N ASP A 561 23.12 23.12 23.15
CA ASP A 561 22.77 22.58 24.47
C ASP A 561 22.62 23.68 25.53
N HIS A 562 23.52 24.66 25.55
CA HIS A 562 23.53 25.71 26.58
C HIS A 562 22.68 26.92 26.18
N ASP A 563 22.88 27.44 24.96
CA ASP A 563 22.22 28.68 24.55
C ASP A 563 20.92 28.42 23.78
N GLY A 564 20.71 27.20 23.28
CA GLY A 564 19.62 26.87 22.38
C GLY A 564 19.76 27.48 20.98
N ASN A 565 20.89 28.10 20.67
CA ASN A 565 21.05 28.89 19.46
C ASN A 565 21.19 27.99 18.24
N ILE A 566 20.33 28.18 17.24
CA ILE A 566 20.39 27.41 15.99
C ILE A 566 19.94 28.26 14.81
N ASP A 567 20.33 27.88 13.61
CA ASP A 567 19.92 28.58 12.39
C ASP A 567 19.30 27.58 11.41
N LEU A 568 18.24 28.01 10.73
CA LEU A 568 17.68 27.30 9.59
C LEU A 568 18.21 27.95 8.31
N ILE A 569 19.04 27.21 7.57
CA ILE A 569 19.64 27.68 6.32
C ILE A 569 18.85 27.10 5.15
N VAL A 570 18.15 27.97 4.43
CA VAL A 570 17.31 27.61 3.27
C VAL A 570 18.14 27.71 2.00
N PHE A 571 18.42 26.56 1.38
CA PHE A 571 19.22 26.45 0.16
C PHE A 571 18.38 26.53 -1.12
N LYS A 572 17.12 26.10 -1.05
CA LYS A 572 16.22 26.07 -2.20
C LYS A 572 14.82 26.50 -1.80
N ALA A 573 14.23 27.37 -2.62
CA ALA A 573 12.81 27.68 -2.60
C ALA A 573 12.32 27.89 -4.03
N LYS A 574 11.53 26.94 -4.56
CA LYS A 574 10.87 27.08 -5.87
C LYS A 574 9.85 28.22 -5.80
N ARG A 575 9.51 28.80 -6.97
CA ARG A 575 8.51 29.86 -7.08
C ARG A 575 7.24 29.52 -6.29
N GLY A 576 6.81 30.46 -5.47
CA GLY A 576 5.64 30.31 -4.61
C GLY A 576 5.90 29.70 -3.23
N THR A 577 7.07 29.11 -2.96
CA THR A 577 7.38 28.46 -1.66
C THR A 577 8.22 29.29 -0.70
N GLY A 578 8.70 30.47 -1.13
CA GLY A 578 9.46 31.38 -0.28
C GLY A 578 10.77 31.85 -0.89
N ALA A 579 11.69 32.27 -0.02
CA ALA A 579 13.05 32.71 -0.35
C ALA A 579 14.11 31.85 0.33
N THR A 580 15.31 31.82 -0.27
CA THR A 580 16.52 31.23 0.31
C THR A 580 17.17 32.19 1.31
N GLY A 581 17.99 31.66 2.22
CA GLY A 581 18.74 32.47 3.19
C GLY A 581 18.74 31.87 4.60
N ARG A 582 19.30 32.63 5.54
CA ARG A 582 19.43 32.23 6.95
C ARG A 582 18.27 32.76 7.78
N ILE A 583 17.69 31.89 8.58
CA ILE A 583 16.62 32.20 9.54
C ILE A 583 17.12 31.84 10.95
N PRO A 584 17.46 32.83 11.79
CA PRO A 584 17.91 32.61 13.16
C PRO A 584 16.78 32.08 14.05
N LEU A 585 17.02 30.94 14.71
CA LEU A 585 16.09 30.28 15.60
C LEU A 585 16.72 30.03 16.99
N LYS A 586 15.86 29.69 17.94
CA LYS A 586 16.23 29.28 19.29
C LYS A 586 15.42 28.06 19.70
N LEU A 587 16.11 27.00 20.08
CA LEU A 587 15.56 25.75 20.58
C LEU A 587 15.57 25.78 22.12
N ASN A 588 14.42 25.54 22.73
CA ASN A 588 14.34 25.23 24.15
C ASN A 588 13.99 23.75 24.30
N LYS A 589 14.99 22.92 24.64
CA LYS A 589 14.83 21.46 24.78
C LYS A 589 13.91 21.08 25.93
N ALA A 590 14.01 21.76 27.07
CA ALA A 590 13.17 21.48 28.24
C ALA A 590 11.68 21.77 27.98
N LYS A 591 11.37 22.84 27.23
CA LYS A 591 9.99 23.22 26.88
C LYS A 591 9.52 22.67 25.54
N MET A 592 10.39 22.01 24.79
CA MET A 592 10.12 21.49 23.44
C MET A 592 9.57 22.58 22.50
N THR A 593 10.11 23.80 22.61
CA THR A 593 9.70 24.95 21.78
C THR A 593 10.83 25.40 20.87
N VAL A 594 10.46 25.83 19.66
CA VAL A 594 11.35 26.58 18.77
C VAL A 594 10.77 27.98 18.58
N THR A 595 11.60 29.01 18.76
CA THR A 595 11.25 30.42 18.60
C THR A 595 12.23 31.13 17.69
N GLU A 596 11.83 32.26 17.12
CA GLU A 596 12.74 33.12 16.38
C GLU A 596 13.74 33.83 17.30
N ARG A 597 15.00 33.90 16.85
CA ARG A 597 16.05 34.68 17.51
C ARG A 597 16.18 36.03 16.80
N ARG A 598 16.22 37.13 17.55
CA ARG A 598 16.65 38.43 17.01
C ARG A 598 18.18 38.45 17.01
N ASP A 599 18.80 38.50 15.83
CA ASP A 599 20.25 38.69 15.74
C ASP A 599 20.57 40.14 16.16
N THR A 600 21.37 40.31 17.21
CA THR A 600 21.83 41.62 17.71
C THR A 600 23.02 42.18 16.91
N GLY A 601 23.31 41.64 15.71
CA GLY A 601 24.64 41.77 15.09
C GLY A 601 24.74 41.93 13.57
N SER A 602 23.67 42.27 12.83
CA SER A 602 23.82 42.71 11.43
C SER A 602 23.09 44.02 11.16
N SER A 603 23.88 45.06 10.92
CA SER A 603 23.40 46.32 10.35
C SER A 603 22.79 46.02 8.98
N GLY A 604 21.55 46.47 8.81
CA GLY A 604 20.77 46.22 7.61
C GLY A 604 21.44 46.76 6.34
N ARG A 605 21.61 45.88 5.36
CA ARG A 605 21.43 46.25 3.96
C ARG A 605 20.30 45.39 3.39
N PRO A 606 19.20 45.98 2.91
CA PRO A 606 18.20 45.23 2.19
C PRO A 606 18.81 44.71 0.88
N ALA A 607 18.46 43.47 0.52
CA ALA A 607 18.84 42.88 -0.76
C ALA A 607 18.33 43.74 -1.94
N PRO A 608 19.08 43.87 -3.06
CA PRO A 608 18.65 44.68 -4.20
C PRO A 608 17.39 44.10 -4.81
N GLY A 609 16.39 44.97 -5.01
CA GLY A 609 15.06 44.61 -5.47
C GLY A 609 15.04 43.80 -6.77
N ALA A 610 14.11 42.84 -6.80
CA ALA A 610 13.69 42.17 -8.02
C ALA A 610 13.34 43.22 -9.09
N ARG A 611 14.03 43.17 -10.23
CA ARG A 611 13.66 43.93 -11.43
C ARG A 611 12.22 43.57 -11.81
N LYS A 612 11.30 44.52 -11.69
CA LYS A 612 9.98 44.44 -12.31
C LYS A 612 10.15 44.31 -13.82
N SER A 613 9.46 43.35 -14.42
CA SER A 613 9.38 43.18 -15.88
C SER A 613 8.68 44.38 -16.51
N ARG A 614 9.15 44.76 -17.70
CA ARG A 614 8.82 45.97 -18.46
C ARG A 614 7.45 45.89 -19.18
N PHE A 615 6.40 45.37 -18.53
CA PHE A 615 5.09 45.11 -19.17
C PHE A 615 3.86 45.65 -18.42
N GLU A 616 4.04 46.61 -17.49
CA GLU A 616 2.92 47.31 -16.83
C GLU A 616 2.99 48.82 -17.12
N ARG A 617 2.96 49.18 -18.39
CA ARG A 617 2.59 50.51 -18.90
C ARG A 617 1.89 50.31 -20.23
N GLU A 618 0.59 50.02 -20.18
CA GLU A 618 -0.45 50.29 -21.18
C GLU A 618 -1.65 49.40 -20.86
N GLU A 619 -2.57 49.94 -20.06
CA GLU A 619 -4.05 49.90 -20.16
C GLU A 619 -4.69 50.38 -18.85
#